data_AF-A0A2N7YDU7-F1
#
_entry.id   AF-A0A2N7YDU7-F1
#
_cell.length_a   1.000
_cell.length_b   1.000
_cell.length_c   1.000
_cell.angle_alpha   90.00
_cell.angle_beta   90.00
_cell.angle_gamma   90.00
#
_symmetry.space_group_name_H-M   'P 1'
#
loop_
_entity.id
_entity.type
_entity.pdbx_description
1 polymer ?
#
loop_
_entity_poly.entity_id
_entity_poly.type
_entity_poly.pdbx_seq_one_letter_code
_entity_poly.pdbx_strand_id
1 'polypeptide(L)'
;QKPPASGFIAPAIKPLRSLHGVVTGFKRQSGSNDQARYEITLQPRLALLGQGRQFRIYQHQSVPQIVESILRSRHDFEGQDFLFSLKRDYPRREQVMQYGESDLAFIDRLLADVGIWYRFTSDERLGIDVVEFCDDQRLYQFDIALPYRPQSGLGSSGQDAVWHLQSNHRVVEQQVHIRAYHPRDAGAHLSGEIDQSRGASGTYGEAYHYAEPYTTLGDR
;
A
#
# COMPACT_ATOMS: atom_id res chain seq x y z
N GLN A 1 16.75 37.17 44.14
CA GLN A 1 16.41 35.79 43.73
C GLN A 1 17.44 35.32 42.71
N LYS A 2 18.11 34.21 42.99
CA LYS A 2 19.12 33.61 42.11
C LYS A 2 18.38 33.01 40.90
N PRO A 3 18.81 33.23 39.65
CA PRO A 3 18.16 32.61 38.50
C PRO A 3 18.28 31.08 38.61
N PRO A 4 17.29 30.30 38.17
CA PRO A 4 17.40 28.84 38.16
C PRO A 4 18.55 28.42 37.24
N ALA A 5 19.32 27.44 37.70
CA ALA A 5 20.50 26.94 37.01
C ALA A 5 20.15 26.46 35.59
N SER A 6 20.64 27.19 34.60
CA SER A 6 20.73 26.75 33.20
C SER A 6 21.80 25.66 33.15
N GLY A 7 21.40 24.40 33.11
CA GLY A 7 22.36 23.28 33.14
C GLY A 7 21.81 21.89 32.89
N PHE A 8 20.50 21.68 32.97
CA PHE A 8 19.89 20.41 32.59
C PHE A 8 19.55 20.42 31.10
N ILE A 9 20.51 20.07 30.26
CA ILE A 9 20.21 19.55 28.93
C ILE A 9 19.57 18.19 29.17
N ALA A 10 18.26 18.09 28.99
CA ALA A 10 17.58 16.80 29.03
C ALA A 10 18.27 15.87 28.02
N PRO A 11 18.63 14.64 28.40
CA PRO A 11 19.28 13.72 27.47
C PRO A 11 18.39 13.55 26.25
N ALA A 12 18.99 13.57 25.06
CA ALA A 12 18.26 13.38 23.82
C ALA A 12 17.58 12.01 23.86
N ILE A 13 16.26 12.01 23.98
CA ILE A 13 15.46 10.79 23.93
C ILE A 13 15.56 10.28 22.50
N LYS A 14 16.32 9.21 22.29
CA LYS A 14 16.34 8.53 20.99
C LYS A 14 14.97 7.84 20.82
N PRO A 15 14.17 8.23 19.81
CA PRO A 15 12.88 7.58 19.60
C PRO A 15 13.08 6.10 19.24
N LEU A 16 12.18 5.24 19.73
CA LEU A 16 12.19 3.82 19.37
C LEU A 16 11.81 3.60 17.90
N ARG A 17 10.95 4.49 17.36
CA ARG A 17 10.56 4.54 15.96
C ARG A 17 10.19 5.97 15.58
N SER A 18 10.62 6.40 14.41
CA SER A 18 10.19 7.66 13.78
C SER A 18 9.18 7.36 12.68
N LEU A 19 8.15 8.21 12.54
CA LEU A 19 7.19 8.14 11.44
C LEU A 19 7.30 9.42 10.63
N HIS A 20 7.43 9.26 9.31
CA HIS A 20 7.56 10.34 8.36
C HIS A 20 6.30 10.39 7.48
N GLY A 21 5.98 11.58 7.00
CA GLY A 21 4.81 11.83 6.16
C GLY A 21 4.46 13.31 6.11
N VAL A 22 3.29 13.61 5.58
CA VAL A 22 2.76 14.96 5.39
C VAL A 22 1.52 15.19 6.25
N VAL A 23 1.38 16.43 6.75
CA VAL A 23 0.19 16.83 7.49
C VAL A 23 -0.93 17.14 6.50
N THR A 24 -1.99 16.34 6.51
CA THR A 24 -3.16 16.51 5.64
C THR A 24 -4.35 17.11 6.36
N GLY A 25 -4.33 17.11 7.70
CA GLY A 25 -5.36 17.70 8.54
C GLY A 25 -4.73 18.36 9.77
N PHE A 26 -5.21 19.55 10.09
CA PHE A 26 -4.80 20.28 11.29
C PHE A 26 -5.99 21.02 11.89
N LYS A 27 -6.30 20.74 13.15
CA LYS A 27 -7.43 21.36 13.84
C LYS A 27 -7.07 21.69 15.28
N ARG A 28 -7.36 22.92 15.70
CA ARG A 28 -7.40 23.28 17.12
C ARG A 28 -8.73 22.80 17.71
N GLN A 29 -8.68 21.88 18.66
CA GLN A 29 -9.88 21.34 19.30
C GLN A 29 -10.39 22.27 20.41
N SER A 30 -9.49 22.75 21.26
CA SER A 30 -9.84 23.63 22.39
C SER A 30 -8.63 24.42 22.88
N GLY A 31 -8.86 25.42 23.73
CA GLY A 31 -7.79 25.94 24.57
C GLY A 31 -8.26 26.86 25.69
N SER A 32 -7.51 26.83 26.79
CA SER A 32 -7.58 27.71 27.96
C SER A 32 -6.31 28.55 28.06
N ASN A 33 -6.17 29.34 29.13
CA ASN A 33 -4.93 30.05 29.43
C ASN A 33 -3.75 29.10 29.72
N ASP A 34 -4.03 27.86 30.14
CA ASP A 34 -3.00 26.90 30.56
C ASP A 34 -2.68 25.83 29.51
N GLN A 35 -3.65 25.48 28.66
CA GLN A 35 -3.48 24.40 27.68
C GLN A 35 -4.26 24.65 26.40
N ALA A 36 -3.68 24.31 25.24
CA ALA A 36 -4.39 24.17 23.98
C ALA A 36 -4.29 22.73 23.47
N ARG A 37 -5.38 22.22 22.90
CA ARG A 37 -5.43 20.89 22.30
C ARG A 37 -5.52 20.99 20.78
N TYR A 38 -4.66 20.26 20.10
CA TYR A 38 -4.62 20.16 18.64
C TYR A 38 -4.80 18.71 18.22
N GLU A 39 -5.38 18.55 17.03
CA GLU A 39 -5.49 17.30 16.30
C GLU A 39 -4.74 17.47 14.98
N ILE A 40 -3.89 16.50 14.66
CA ILE A 40 -3.07 16.48 13.45
C ILE A 40 -3.27 15.13 12.78
N THR A 41 -3.57 15.15 11.48
CA THR A 41 -3.62 13.97 10.63
C THR A 41 -2.33 13.89 9.84
N LEU A 42 -1.52 12.86 10.12
CA LEU A 42 -0.29 12.55 9.39
C LEU A 42 -0.57 11.40 8.43
N GLN A 43 -0.25 11.57 7.15
CA GLN A 43 -0.38 10.52 6.12
C GLN A 43 0.91 10.42 5.30
N PRO A 44 1.18 9.29 4.63
CA PRO A 44 2.28 9.22 3.67
C PRO A 44 2.11 10.26 2.56
N ARG A 45 3.20 10.76 1.97
CA ARG A 45 3.16 11.74 0.87
C ARG A 45 2.30 11.24 -0.30
N LEU A 46 2.29 9.93 -0.53
CA LEU A 46 1.46 9.29 -1.56
C LEU A 46 -0.05 9.58 -1.38
N ALA A 47 -0.52 9.83 -0.16
CA ALA A 47 -1.94 10.14 0.09
C ALA A 47 -2.40 11.45 -0.57
N LEU A 48 -1.48 12.38 -0.86
CA LEU A 48 -1.80 13.63 -1.56
C LEU A 48 -2.29 13.38 -2.99
N LEU A 49 -1.90 12.26 -3.62
CA LEU A 49 -2.34 11.87 -4.95
C LEU A 49 -3.84 11.52 -5.00
N GLY A 50 -4.48 11.38 -3.84
CA GLY A 50 -5.93 11.23 -3.72
C GLY A 50 -6.70 12.53 -4.00
N GLN A 51 -6.02 13.68 -4.08
CA GLN A 51 -6.65 14.97 -4.31
C GLN A 51 -6.83 15.24 -5.81
N GLY A 52 -8.07 15.54 -6.21
CA GLY A 52 -8.42 15.87 -7.60
C GLY A 52 -8.81 14.67 -8.47
N ARG A 53 -9.02 14.93 -9.76
CA ARG A 53 -9.43 13.93 -10.76
C ARG A 53 -8.75 14.21 -12.10
N GLN A 54 -8.45 13.16 -12.85
CA GLN A 54 -7.70 13.26 -14.09
C GLN A 54 -8.34 12.47 -15.23
N PHE A 55 -8.00 12.89 -16.45
CA PHE A 55 -8.37 12.23 -17.69
C PHE A 55 -7.11 12.15 -18.56
N ARG A 56 -6.51 10.97 -18.65
CA ARG A 56 -5.22 10.81 -19.34
C ARG A 56 -5.11 9.47 -20.04
N ILE A 57 -4.37 9.45 -21.14
CA ILE A 57 -4.05 8.25 -21.91
C ILE A 57 -2.56 7.98 -21.76
N TYR A 58 -2.22 6.74 -21.40
CA TYR A 58 -0.86 6.20 -21.37
C TYR A 58 -0.77 5.14 -22.46
N GLN A 59 0.22 5.25 -23.35
CA GLN A 59 0.38 4.34 -24.49
C GLN A 59 1.73 3.64 -24.42
N HIS A 60 1.75 2.39 -24.85
CA HIS A 60 2.95 1.56 -24.93
C HIS A 60 3.79 1.60 -23.64
N GLN A 61 3.17 1.48 -22.48
CA GLN A 61 3.84 1.48 -21.18
C GLN A 61 3.36 0.31 -20.33
N SER A 62 4.25 -0.28 -19.53
CA SER A 62 3.87 -1.26 -18.51
C SER A 62 3.27 -0.56 -17.29
N VAL A 63 2.57 -1.31 -16.43
CA VAL A 63 1.99 -0.74 -15.20
C VAL A 63 3.04 -0.03 -14.32
N PRO A 64 4.20 -0.63 -14.00
CA PRO A 64 5.24 0.08 -13.23
C PRO A 64 5.73 1.37 -13.90
N GLN A 65 5.85 1.39 -15.23
CA GLN A 65 6.25 2.59 -15.99
C GLN A 65 5.21 3.70 -15.89
N ILE A 66 3.92 3.36 -15.97
CA ILE A 66 2.83 4.33 -15.81
C ILE A 66 2.86 4.93 -14.39
N VAL A 67 2.99 4.07 -13.37
CA VAL A 67 3.05 4.51 -11.97
C VAL A 67 4.27 5.41 -11.75
N GLU A 68 5.45 5.00 -12.19
CA GLU A 68 6.67 5.82 -12.10
C GLU A 68 6.49 7.17 -12.82
N SER A 69 5.93 7.17 -14.03
CA SER A 69 5.66 8.40 -14.79
C SER A 69 4.75 9.36 -14.01
N ILE A 70 3.71 8.85 -13.33
CA ILE A 70 2.82 9.67 -12.52
C ILE A 70 3.56 10.25 -11.31
N LEU A 71 4.27 9.40 -10.56
CA LEU A 71 5.02 9.79 -9.37
C LEU A 71 6.03 10.92 -9.70
N ARG A 72 6.85 10.71 -10.73
CA ARG A 72 7.90 11.68 -11.11
C ARG A 72 7.33 12.93 -11.78
N SER A 73 6.51 12.76 -12.81
CA SER A 73 6.18 13.87 -13.72
C SER A 73 5.06 14.78 -13.22
N ARG A 74 4.25 14.31 -12.26
CA ARG A 74 3.08 15.06 -11.76
C ARG A 74 3.19 15.44 -10.29
N HIS A 75 3.93 14.67 -9.51
CA HIS A 75 3.98 14.80 -8.04
C HIS A 75 5.40 15.01 -7.51
N ASP A 76 6.36 15.21 -8.41
CA ASP A 76 7.76 15.51 -8.11
C ASP A 76 8.40 14.51 -7.13
N PHE A 77 8.04 13.23 -7.27
CA PHE A 77 8.74 12.17 -6.53
C PHE A 77 10.10 11.92 -7.17
N GLU A 78 11.14 11.97 -6.35
CA GLU A 78 12.51 11.68 -6.74
C GLU A 78 12.84 10.19 -6.55
N GLY A 79 14.01 9.75 -7.04
CA GLY A 79 14.42 8.34 -6.92
C GLY A 79 14.57 7.82 -5.49
N GLN A 80 14.69 8.72 -4.51
CA GLN A 80 14.74 8.37 -3.08
C GLN A 80 13.35 8.21 -2.45
N ASP A 81 12.29 8.73 -3.07
CA ASP A 81 10.94 8.74 -2.50
C ASP A 81 10.19 7.43 -2.74
N PHE A 82 10.67 6.59 -3.67
CA PHE A 82 10.04 5.30 -3.98
C PHE A 82 11.02 4.25 -4.53
N LEU A 83 10.64 2.98 -4.39
CA LEU A 83 11.39 1.84 -4.88
C LEU A 83 10.47 0.82 -5.56
N PHE A 84 10.93 0.22 -6.66
CA PHE A 84 10.31 -0.93 -7.29
C PHE A 84 11.14 -2.19 -7.02
N SER A 85 10.65 -3.04 -6.13
CA SER A 85 11.20 -4.35 -5.79
C SER A 85 10.37 -5.44 -6.48
N LEU A 86 10.44 -5.52 -7.81
CA LEU A 86 9.62 -6.42 -8.61
C LEU A 86 10.42 -7.65 -9.09
N LYS A 87 9.82 -8.83 -9.05
CA LYS A 87 10.40 -10.11 -9.52
C LYS A 87 9.87 -10.56 -10.87
N ARG A 88 8.67 -10.08 -11.23
CA ARG A 88 8.01 -10.40 -12.50
C ARG A 88 8.29 -9.32 -13.52
N ASP A 89 8.25 -9.71 -14.80
CA ASP A 89 8.22 -8.78 -15.92
C ASP A 89 6.77 -8.40 -16.23
N TYR A 90 6.52 -7.10 -16.40
CA TYR A 90 5.18 -6.58 -16.68
C TYR A 90 5.07 -6.14 -18.14
N PRO A 91 4.13 -6.69 -18.93
CA PRO A 91 4.02 -6.39 -20.35
C PRO A 91 3.60 -4.93 -20.57
N ARG A 92 4.06 -4.36 -21.69
CA ARG A 92 3.64 -3.02 -22.11
C ARG A 92 2.23 -3.11 -22.67
N ARG A 93 1.35 -2.24 -22.19
CA ARG A 93 -0.04 -2.16 -22.66
C ARG A 93 -0.12 -1.22 -23.86
N GLU A 94 -0.91 -1.57 -24.86
CA GLU A 94 -1.14 -0.72 -26.04
C GLU A 94 -1.68 0.65 -25.61
N GLN A 95 -2.72 0.63 -24.78
CA GLN A 95 -3.34 1.83 -24.23
C GLN A 95 -3.94 1.57 -22.84
N VAL A 96 -3.73 2.51 -21.92
CA VAL A 96 -4.37 2.55 -20.60
C VAL A 96 -4.96 3.95 -20.40
N MET A 97 -6.22 4.00 -19.96
CA MET A 97 -6.90 5.26 -19.69
C MET A 97 -7.14 5.43 -18.19
N GLN A 98 -6.80 6.62 -17.70
CA GLN A 98 -7.27 7.15 -16.43
C GLN A 98 -8.49 8.00 -16.73
N TYR A 99 -9.65 7.69 -16.12
CA TYR A 99 -10.92 8.32 -16.47
C TYR A 99 -11.71 8.78 -15.25
N GLY A 100 -11.61 10.07 -14.91
CA GLY A 100 -12.43 10.68 -13.87
C GLY A 100 -12.10 10.25 -12.45
N GLU A 101 -10.93 9.64 -12.24
CA GLU A 101 -10.41 9.16 -10.96
C GLU A 101 -9.16 9.97 -10.55
N SER A 102 -8.79 9.92 -9.26
CA SER A 102 -7.57 10.55 -8.76
C SER A 102 -6.33 9.77 -9.19
N ASP A 103 -5.14 10.36 -9.07
CA ASP A 103 -3.88 9.66 -9.39
C ASP A 103 -3.66 8.48 -8.45
N LEU A 104 -3.99 8.62 -7.16
CA LEU A 104 -3.88 7.53 -6.20
C LEU A 104 -4.84 6.38 -6.52
N ALA A 105 -6.12 6.68 -6.78
CA ALA A 105 -7.10 5.64 -7.11
C ALA A 105 -6.74 4.89 -8.40
N PHE A 106 -6.19 5.61 -9.39
CA PHE A 106 -5.69 5.02 -10.62
C PHE A 106 -4.49 4.10 -10.38
N ILE A 107 -3.52 4.55 -9.57
CA ILE A 107 -2.35 3.73 -9.18
C ILE A 107 -2.82 2.48 -8.44
N ASP A 108 -3.66 2.62 -7.40
CA ASP A 108 -4.16 1.48 -6.62
C ASP A 108 -4.87 0.45 -7.50
N ARG A 109 -5.71 0.89 -8.42
CA ARG A 109 -6.41 0.03 -9.37
C ARG A 109 -5.44 -0.70 -10.30
N LEU A 110 -4.48 0.00 -10.90
CA LEU A 110 -3.51 -0.60 -11.81
C LEU A 110 -2.61 -1.62 -11.12
N LEU A 111 -2.17 -1.31 -9.89
CA LEU A 111 -1.31 -2.21 -9.12
C LEU A 111 -2.08 -3.46 -8.68
N ALA A 112 -3.32 -3.30 -8.22
CA ALA A 112 -4.18 -4.43 -7.84
C ALA A 112 -4.48 -5.37 -9.02
N ASP A 113 -4.71 -4.83 -10.22
CA ASP A 113 -4.94 -5.61 -11.45
C ASP A 113 -3.80 -6.60 -11.75
N VAL A 114 -2.56 -6.21 -11.45
CA VAL A 114 -1.35 -6.97 -11.79
C VAL A 114 -0.68 -7.62 -10.57
N GLY A 115 -1.33 -7.52 -9.40
CA GLY A 115 -0.86 -8.13 -8.15
C GLY A 115 0.39 -7.48 -7.55
N ILE A 116 0.62 -6.18 -7.81
CA ILE A 116 1.63 -5.41 -7.09
C ILE A 116 0.99 -4.84 -5.82
N TRP A 117 1.62 -5.07 -4.69
CA TRP A 117 1.29 -4.44 -3.42
C TRP A 117 2.38 -3.41 -3.06
N TYR A 118 2.11 -2.54 -2.09
CA TYR A 118 3.13 -1.61 -1.61
C TYR A 118 3.05 -1.39 -0.11
N ARG A 119 4.16 -0.92 0.46
CA ARG A 119 4.27 -0.52 1.86
C ARG A 119 5.01 0.80 2.00
N PHE A 120 4.86 1.43 3.15
CA PHE A 120 5.60 2.64 3.50
C PHE A 120 6.72 2.30 4.47
N THR A 121 7.93 2.70 4.10
CA THR A 121 9.12 2.65 4.95
C THR A 121 9.60 4.09 5.19
N SER A 122 10.69 4.24 5.94
CA SER A 122 11.30 5.53 6.19
C SER A 122 12.81 5.44 5.99
N ASP A 123 13.39 6.40 5.28
CA ASP A 123 14.84 6.60 5.28
C ASP A 123 15.19 7.52 6.46
N GLU A 124 15.78 6.97 7.52
CA GLU A 124 16.16 7.72 8.72
C GLU A 124 17.25 8.78 8.46
N ARG A 125 18.10 8.58 7.45
CA ARG A 125 19.19 9.49 7.09
C ARG A 125 18.64 10.73 6.39
N LEU A 126 17.66 10.55 5.51
CA LEU A 126 17.00 11.63 4.79
C LEU A 126 15.80 12.22 5.53
N GLY A 127 15.23 11.47 6.49
CA GLY A 127 14.06 11.87 7.24
C GLY A 127 12.79 11.92 6.38
N ILE A 128 12.66 11.02 5.40
CA ILE A 128 11.53 10.96 4.45
C ILE A 128 10.78 9.63 4.57
N ASP A 129 9.50 9.64 4.19
CA ASP A 129 8.75 8.42 3.90
C ASP A 129 9.06 7.93 2.48
N VAL A 130 9.17 6.61 2.34
CA VAL A 130 9.48 5.95 1.07
C VAL A 130 8.39 4.92 0.77
N VAL A 131 7.84 4.95 -0.44
CA VAL A 131 6.90 3.90 -0.89
C VAL A 131 7.65 2.79 -1.63
N GLU A 132 7.51 1.55 -1.15
CA GLU A 132 8.13 0.39 -1.79
C GLU A 132 7.05 -0.48 -2.44
N PHE A 133 7.14 -0.64 -3.76
CA PHE A 133 6.26 -1.49 -4.58
C PHE A 133 6.87 -2.89 -4.74
N CYS A 134 6.08 -3.92 -4.49
CA CYS A 134 6.51 -5.32 -4.40
C CYS A 134 5.47 -6.27 -5.02
N ASP A 135 5.91 -7.42 -5.53
CA ASP A 135 5.05 -8.43 -6.17
C ASP A 135 5.26 -9.86 -5.66
N ASP A 136 6.20 -10.06 -4.74
CA ASP A 136 6.61 -11.37 -4.25
C ASP A 136 6.58 -11.42 -2.71
N GLN A 137 6.04 -12.53 -2.17
CA GLN A 137 5.95 -12.77 -0.73
C GLN A 137 7.31 -12.77 -0.02
N ARG A 138 8.40 -13.07 -0.74
CA ARG A 138 9.77 -13.07 -0.19
C ARG A 138 10.22 -11.67 0.26
N LEU A 139 9.51 -10.62 -0.13
CA LEU A 139 9.78 -9.24 0.28
C LEU A 139 9.10 -8.86 1.60
N TYR A 140 8.30 -9.77 2.19
CA TYR A 140 7.85 -9.63 3.57
C TYR A 140 9.02 -9.75 4.54
N GLN A 141 8.83 -9.17 5.72
CA GLN A 141 9.76 -9.36 6.82
C GLN A 141 9.44 -10.69 7.51
N PHE A 142 10.39 -11.62 7.44
CA PHE A 142 10.29 -12.91 8.10
C PHE A 142 11.06 -12.90 9.43
N ASP A 143 10.93 -14.01 10.18
CA ASP A 143 11.70 -14.29 11.39
C ASP A 143 11.53 -13.29 12.55
N ILE A 144 10.40 -12.58 12.58
CA ILE A 144 9.97 -11.82 13.75
C ILE A 144 9.12 -12.74 14.65
N ALA A 145 9.60 -13.00 15.86
CA ALA A 145 8.85 -13.72 16.88
C ALA A 145 8.46 -12.77 18.03
N LEU A 146 7.17 -12.66 18.31
CA LEU A 146 6.62 -11.95 19.46
C LEU A 146 5.89 -12.92 20.39
N PRO A 147 6.13 -12.89 21.71
CA PRO A 147 5.42 -13.77 22.64
C PRO A 147 3.95 -13.38 22.76
N TYR A 148 3.05 -14.37 22.84
CA TYR A 148 1.64 -14.14 23.20
C TYR A 148 1.47 -14.13 24.73
N ARG A 149 0.92 -13.06 25.28
CA ARG A 149 0.73 -12.86 26.72
C ARG A 149 -0.64 -12.23 27.01
N PRO A 150 -1.65 -13.01 27.41
CA PRO A 150 -2.96 -12.47 27.75
C PRO A 150 -2.88 -11.58 29.00
N GLN A 151 -3.72 -10.56 29.07
CA GLN A 151 -3.70 -9.49 30.09
C GLN A 151 -4.17 -9.95 31.50
N SER A 152 -4.04 -11.23 31.84
CA SER A 152 -4.71 -11.90 32.97
C SER A 152 -4.11 -11.64 34.37
N GLY A 153 -3.22 -10.66 34.58
CA GLY A 153 -2.63 -10.35 35.90
C GLY A 153 -1.32 -9.56 35.87
N LEU A 154 -0.82 -9.18 37.05
CA LEU A 154 0.36 -8.32 37.31
C LEU A 154 1.61 -8.73 36.51
N GLY A 155 1.80 -8.16 35.31
CA GLY A 155 2.99 -8.47 34.51
C GLY A 155 3.14 -7.57 33.30
N SER A 156 3.79 -6.42 33.47
CA SER A 156 4.55 -5.81 32.37
C SER A 156 5.99 -6.27 32.52
N SER A 157 6.45 -7.17 31.65
CA SER A 157 7.86 -7.59 31.65
C SER A 157 8.78 -6.60 30.93
N GLY A 158 8.25 -5.44 30.50
CA GLY A 158 8.99 -4.46 29.68
C GLY A 158 9.39 -4.95 28.29
N GLN A 159 8.82 -6.07 27.80
CA GLN A 159 9.08 -6.62 26.47
C GLN A 159 7.81 -6.54 25.62
N ASP A 160 7.97 -6.29 24.33
CA ASP A 160 6.87 -6.28 23.37
C ASP A 160 6.23 -7.68 23.27
N ALA A 161 4.89 -7.73 23.30
CA ALA A 161 4.12 -8.97 23.30
C ALA A 161 2.76 -8.76 22.63
N VAL A 162 2.20 -9.83 22.07
CA VAL A 162 0.82 -9.85 21.56
C VAL A 162 -0.12 -10.18 22.73
N TRP A 163 -1.08 -9.30 23.03
CA TRP A 163 -2.02 -9.49 24.13
C TRP A 163 -3.40 -10.00 23.70
N HIS A 164 -3.72 -9.91 22.40
CA HIS A 164 -4.99 -10.36 21.86
C HIS A 164 -4.81 -10.90 20.45
N LEU A 165 -5.43 -12.05 20.16
CA LEU A 165 -5.45 -12.67 18.85
C LEU A 165 -6.90 -13.06 18.54
N GLN A 166 -7.38 -12.64 17.36
CA GLN A 166 -8.72 -12.96 16.88
C GLN A 166 -8.61 -13.51 15.46
N SER A 167 -9.36 -14.57 15.16
CA SER A 167 -9.51 -15.11 13.81
C SER A 167 -10.94 -14.88 13.33
N ASN A 168 -11.08 -14.26 12.16
CA ASN A 168 -12.35 -14.04 11.48
C ASN A 168 -12.32 -14.75 10.13
N HIS A 169 -13.39 -15.45 9.79
CA HIS A 169 -13.51 -16.19 8.55
C HIS A 169 -14.74 -15.72 7.77
N ARG A 170 -14.62 -15.64 6.45
CA ARG A 170 -15.71 -15.29 5.54
C ARG A 170 -15.71 -16.27 4.37
N VAL A 171 -16.89 -16.67 3.92
CA VAL A 171 -17.06 -17.46 2.69
C VAL A 171 -16.62 -16.61 1.49
N VAL A 172 -15.80 -17.20 0.62
CA VAL A 172 -15.33 -16.62 -0.64
C VAL A 172 -15.74 -17.50 -1.81
N GLU A 173 -15.66 -16.91 -3.01
CA GLU A 173 -15.93 -17.60 -4.27
C GLU A 173 -15.05 -18.84 -4.40
N GLN A 174 -15.65 -19.95 -4.85
CA GLN A 174 -14.95 -21.22 -5.00
C GLN A 174 -14.16 -21.27 -6.30
N GLN A 175 -14.75 -20.79 -7.40
CA GLN A 175 -14.13 -20.80 -8.73
C GLN A 175 -14.23 -19.42 -9.38
N VAL A 176 -13.18 -19.06 -10.12
CA VAL A 176 -13.15 -17.85 -10.94
C VAL A 176 -12.86 -18.24 -12.38
N HIS A 177 -13.78 -17.88 -13.27
CA HIS A 177 -13.65 -18.05 -14.71
C HIS A 177 -13.32 -16.71 -15.36
N ILE A 178 -12.28 -16.69 -16.19
CA ILE A 178 -11.88 -15.52 -16.97
C ILE A 178 -11.99 -15.84 -18.46
N ARG A 179 -12.46 -14.88 -19.25
CA ARG A 179 -12.47 -14.99 -20.71
C ARG A 179 -12.24 -13.64 -21.38
N ALA A 180 -11.38 -13.62 -22.39
CA ALA A 180 -11.17 -12.46 -23.25
C ALA A 180 -11.37 -12.81 -24.73
N TYR A 181 -11.43 -11.78 -25.57
CA TYR A 181 -11.48 -11.92 -27.02
C TYR A 181 -10.46 -10.96 -27.62
N HIS A 182 -9.58 -11.47 -28.49
CA HIS A 182 -8.62 -10.67 -29.21
C HIS A 182 -9.01 -10.57 -30.70
N PRO A 183 -9.47 -9.41 -31.20
CA PRO A 183 -9.94 -9.29 -32.58
C PRO A 183 -8.89 -9.59 -33.65
N ARG A 184 -7.59 -9.40 -33.35
CA ARG A 184 -6.49 -9.66 -34.29
C ARG A 184 -6.07 -11.14 -34.32
N ASP A 185 -6.47 -11.92 -33.32
CA ASP A 185 -6.32 -13.37 -33.27
C ASP A 185 -7.57 -14.00 -32.68
N ALA A 186 -8.60 -14.14 -33.51
CA ALA A 186 -9.89 -14.68 -33.08
C ALA A 186 -9.83 -16.14 -32.62
N GLY A 187 -8.75 -16.86 -32.94
CA GLY A 187 -8.51 -18.24 -32.52
C GLY A 187 -7.79 -18.37 -31.17
N ALA A 188 -7.34 -17.25 -30.58
CA ALA A 188 -6.59 -17.26 -29.34
C ALA A 188 -7.38 -17.92 -28.19
N HIS A 189 -6.74 -18.86 -27.48
CA HIS A 189 -7.32 -19.49 -26.30
C HIS A 189 -7.15 -18.59 -25.07
N LEU A 190 -8.14 -17.74 -24.84
CA LEU A 190 -8.13 -16.72 -23.79
C LEU A 190 -9.11 -17.02 -22.65
N SER A 191 -9.39 -18.30 -22.39
CA SER A 191 -10.19 -18.74 -21.23
C SER A 191 -9.29 -19.33 -20.15
N GLY A 192 -9.57 -18.98 -18.89
CA GLY A 192 -8.89 -19.54 -17.73
C GLY A 192 -9.88 -19.86 -16.61
N GLU A 193 -9.51 -20.82 -15.78
CA GLU A 193 -10.25 -21.21 -14.57
C GLU A 193 -9.29 -21.27 -13.40
N ILE A 194 -9.72 -20.73 -12.26
CA ILE A 194 -8.94 -20.68 -11.03
C ILE A 194 -9.80 -21.27 -9.90
N ASP A 195 -9.33 -22.36 -9.31
CA ASP A 195 -9.88 -22.92 -8.06
C ASP A 195 -9.30 -22.17 -6.86
N GLN A 196 -10.17 -21.46 -6.15
CA GLN A 196 -9.83 -20.69 -4.96
C GLN A 196 -9.99 -21.49 -3.66
N SER A 197 -10.58 -22.69 -3.71
CA SER A 197 -10.84 -23.51 -2.53
C SER A 197 -9.55 -23.83 -1.77
N ARG A 198 -8.44 -24.04 -2.49
CA ARG A 198 -7.16 -24.52 -1.92
C ARG A 198 -7.36 -25.73 -0.98
N GLY A 199 -8.37 -26.57 -1.26
CA GLY A 199 -8.75 -27.73 -0.46
C GLY A 199 -9.69 -27.44 0.72
N ALA A 200 -10.19 -26.22 0.89
CA ALA A 200 -11.15 -25.85 1.94
C ALA A 200 -12.61 -26.10 1.53
N SER A 201 -13.41 -26.63 2.45
CA SER A 201 -14.84 -26.94 2.23
C SER A 201 -15.80 -25.77 2.48
N GLY A 202 -15.30 -24.63 2.97
CA GLY A 202 -16.11 -23.46 3.33
C GLY A 202 -16.24 -22.40 2.22
N THR A 203 -15.83 -22.71 0.98
CA THR A 203 -15.96 -21.83 -0.19
C THR A 203 -17.27 -22.12 -0.93
N TYR A 204 -17.81 -21.13 -1.65
CA TYR A 204 -19.08 -21.31 -2.37
C TYR A 204 -19.21 -20.36 -3.56
N GLY A 205 -19.81 -20.84 -4.64
CA GLY A 205 -20.19 -20.04 -5.81
C GLY A 205 -19.08 -19.82 -6.84
N GLU A 206 -19.46 -19.26 -7.98
CA GLU A 206 -18.59 -19.00 -9.13
C GLU A 206 -18.59 -17.51 -9.49
N ALA A 207 -17.43 -16.98 -9.85
CA ALA A 207 -17.29 -15.65 -10.44
C ALA A 207 -16.91 -15.75 -11.92
N TYR A 208 -17.54 -14.94 -12.78
CA TYR A 208 -17.25 -14.90 -14.21
C TYR A 208 -16.83 -13.49 -14.64
N HIS A 209 -15.64 -13.37 -15.20
CA HIS A 209 -15.10 -12.12 -15.73
C HIS A 209 -14.88 -12.23 -17.24
N TYR A 210 -15.45 -11.29 -17.99
CA TYR A 210 -15.31 -11.21 -19.45
C TYR A 210 -14.67 -9.89 -19.89
N ALA A 211 -13.97 -9.95 -21.03
CA ALA A 211 -13.39 -8.78 -21.73
C ALA A 211 -12.27 -8.06 -20.97
N GLU A 212 -11.48 -8.80 -20.20
CA GLU A 212 -10.26 -8.24 -19.66
C GLU A 212 -9.19 -8.02 -20.73
N PRO A 213 -8.31 -7.01 -20.55
CA PRO A 213 -7.40 -6.53 -21.59
C PRO A 213 -6.11 -7.36 -21.71
N TYR A 214 -6.19 -8.69 -21.65
CA TYR A 214 -5.03 -9.57 -21.88
C TYR A 214 -5.08 -10.17 -23.29
N THR A 215 -3.89 -10.32 -23.90
CA THR A 215 -3.73 -10.85 -25.27
C THR A 215 -3.13 -12.25 -25.29
N THR A 216 -2.47 -12.68 -24.21
CA THR A 216 -2.11 -14.07 -23.96
C THR A 216 -2.47 -14.46 -22.52
N LEU A 217 -2.65 -15.75 -22.26
CA LEU A 217 -2.95 -16.25 -20.92
C LEU A 217 -1.72 -16.09 -20.02
N GLY A 218 -1.84 -15.29 -18.97
CA GLY A 218 -0.73 -14.99 -18.04
C GLY A 218 -0.09 -13.61 -18.23
N ASP A 219 -0.41 -12.88 -19.30
CA ASP A 219 0.03 -11.49 -19.54
C ASP A 219 -0.80 -10.48 -18.73
N ARG A 220 -0.85 -10.63 -17.40
CA ARG A 220 -1.43 -9.62 -16.50
C ARG A 220 -0.35 -8.70 -15.92
#